data_AF-A0A0N5B405-F1
#
_entry.id   AF-A0A0N5B405-F1
#
_cell.length_a   1.000
_cell.length_b   1.000
_cell.length_c   1.000
_cell.angle_alpha   90.00
_cell.angle_beta   90.00
_cell.angle_gamma   90.00
#
_symmetry.space_group_name_H-M   'P 1'
#
loop_
_entity.id
_entity.type
_entity.pdbx_description
1 polymer ?
#
loop_
_entity_poly.entity_id
_entity_poly.type
_entity_poly.pdbx_seq_one_letter_code
_entity_poly.pdbx_strand_id
1 'polypeptide(L)'
;MLACRSDVFYAMFSNKCRESQSHLIEMKDFPLEVVKEMITYIYTDTSPNLEVMTSEILAIAEKYNLGGLKVMAEDCLCNDLDMENVCEYLEIGEIYNADSLKEKCMDFICMNISGIVNTKSWNSLVIKYPLLLNEIIKNLAGVNKLSTSKNTDMKEES
;
A
#
# COMPACT_ATOMS: atom_id res chain seq x y z
N MET A 1 -9.06 23.83 -0.28
CA MET A 1 -9.52 22.46 0.09
C MET A 1 -8.49 21.40 -0.29
N LEU A 2 -8.02 21.33 -1.54
CA LEU A 2 -6.94 20.41 -1.97
C LEU A 2 -5.65 20.51 -1.13
N ALA A 3 -5.14 21.73 -0.93
CA ALA A 3 -3.93 21.98 -0.11
C ALA A 3 -4.13 21.71 1.40
N CYS A 4 -5.34 21.52 1.89
CA CYS A 4 -5.57 21.18 3.30
C CYS A 4 -5.67 19.66 3.54
N ARG A 5 -5.80 18.86 2.48
CA ARG A 5 -6.05 17.41 2.55
C ARG A 5 -4.94 16.57 1.90
N SER A 6 -3.93 17.20 1.32
CA SER A 6 -2.73 16.53 0.82
C SER A 6 -1.54 17.47 1.02
N ASP A 7 -0.56 17.00 1.77
CA ASP A 7 0.69 17.71 2.02
C ASP A 7 1.47 17.94 0.72
N VAL A 8 1.31 17.04 -0.26
CA VAL A 8 1.93 17.18 -1.58
C VAL A 8 1.32 18.37 -2.33
N PHE A 9 -0.01 18.49 -2.38
CA PHE A 9 -0.64 19.67 -2.96
C PHE A 9 -0.32 20.94 -2.16
N TYR A 10 -0.30 20.86 -0.82
CA TYR A 10 0.11 21.99 0.00
C TYR A 10 1.52 22.47 -0.36
N ALA A 11 2.48 21.55 -0.49
CA ALA A 11 3.84 21.86 -0.90
C ALA A 11 3.92 22.38 -2.34
N MET A 12 3.11 21.84 -3.26
CA MET A 12 3.05 22.28 -4.66
C MET A 12 2.50 23.71 -4.83
N PHE A 13 1.50 24.08 -4.02
CA PHE A 13 0.91 25.43 -4.03
C PHE A 13 1.68 26.44 -3.17
N SER A 14 2.35 26.00 -2.10
CA SER A 14 3.08 26.89 -1.17
C SER A 14 4.52 27.15 -1.58
N ASN A 15 5.17 26.22 -2.27
CA ASN A 15 6.49 26.49 -2.85
C ASN A 15 6.36 27.39 -4.07
N LYS A 16 7.25 28.38 -4.18
CA LYS A 16 7.44 29.23 -5.37
C LYS A 16 8.01 28.43 -6.56
N CYS A 17 7.41 27.29 -6.88
CA CYS A 17 7.70 26.51 -8.08
C CYS A 17 6.89 27.08 -9.25
N ARG A 18 7.35 26.84 -10.48
CA ARG A 18 6.73 27.38 -11.72
C ARG A 18 5.23 27.05 -11.84
N GLU A 19 4.79 25.96 -11.21
CA GLU A 19 3.39 25.50 -11.14
C GLU A 19 2.49 26.40 -10.26
N SER A 20 3.05 27.08 -9.25
CA SER A 20 2.29 28.03 -8.42
C SER A 20 1.89 29.28 -9.21
N GLN A 21 2.61 29.59 -10.30
CA GLN A 21 2.35 30.74 -11.17
C GLN A 21 1.45 30.40 -12.36
N SER A 22 1.41 29.13 -12.79
CA SER A 22 0.57 28.68 -13.90
C SER A 22 -0.79 28.11 -13.48
N HIS A 23 -1.00 27.82 -12.18
CA HIS A 23 -2.19 27.14 -11.64
C HIS A 23 -2.49 25.78 -12.33
N LEU A 24 -1.52 25.23 -13.06
CA LEU A 24 -1.65 24.00 -13.85
C LEU A 24 -0.65 22.99 -13.31
N ILE A 25 -1.16 21.83 -12.89
CA ILE A 25 -0.38 20.68 -12.46
C ILE A 25 -0.44 19.66 -13.60
N GLU A 26 0.69 19.44 -14.27
CA GLU A 26 0.79 18.40 -15.30
C GLU A 26 1.08 17.04 -14.65
N MET A 27 0.08 16.17 -14.60
CA MET A 27 0.24 14.78 -14.16
C MET A 27 0.37 13.88 -15.38
N LYS A 28 1.58 13.37 -15.64
CA LYS A 28 1.85 12.46 -16.79
C LYS A 28 1.99 11.00 -16.39
N ASP A 29 2.04 10.73 -15.09
CA ASP A 29 2.41 9.42 -14.57
C ASP A 29 1.22 8.46 -14.41
N PHE A 30 -0.01 8.96 -14.55
CA PHE A 30 -1.24 8.19 -14.35
C PHE A 30 -2.27 8.47 -15.43
N PRO A 31 -3.11 7.47 -15.77
CA PRO A 31 -4.23 7.68 -16.67
C PRO A 31 -5.24 8.65 -16.06
N LEU A 32 -5.96 9.36 -16.95
CA LEU A 32 -6.93 10.38 -16.54
C LEU A 32 -8.02 9.82 -15.61
N GLU A 33 -8.36 8.55 -15.75
CA GLU A 33 -9.38 7.89 -14.92
C GLU A 33 -8.93 7.79 -13.47
N VAL A 34 -7.70 7.35 -13.21
CA VAL A 34 -7.12 7.24 -11.86
C VAL A 34 -6.99 8.62 -11.21
N VAL A 35 -6.60 9.65 -11.98
CA VAL A 35 -6.53 11.04 -11.49
C VAL A 35 -7.91 11.58 -11.17
N LYS A 36 -8.92 11.32 -12.01
CA LYS A 36 -10.31 11.71 -11.74
C LYS A 36 -10.83 11.07 -10.46
N GLU A 37 -10.52 9.80 -10.25
CA GLU A 37 -10.93 9.06 -9.07
C GLU A 37 -10.30 9.64 -7.80
N MET A 38 -8.99 9.92 -7.83
CA MET A 38 -8.26 10.60 -6.77
C MET A 38 -8.89 11.98 -6.44
N ILE A 39 -9.19 12.79 -7.46
CA ILE A 39 -9.85 14.08 -7.26
C ILE A 39 -11.25 13.89 -6.67
N THR A 40 -12.01 12.92 -7.17
CA THR A 40 -13.35 12.61 -6.67
C THR A 40 -13.27 12.27 -5.19
N TYR A 41 -12.38 11.36 -4.79
CA TYR A 41 -12.11 11.04 -3.40
C TYR A 41 -11.80 12.28 -2.55
N ILE A 42 -10.95 13.21 -3.02
CA ILE A 42 -10.63 14.43 -2.26
C ILE A 42 -11.87 15.30 -1.97
N TYR A 43 -12.86 15.30 -2.87
CA TYR A 43 -14.08 16.09 -2.75
C TYR A 43 -15.26 15.36 -2.11
N THR A 44 -15.35 14.04 -2.26
CA THR A 44 -16.52 13.24 -1.85
C THR A 44 -16.20 12.15 -0.84
N ASP A 45 -14.92 11.99 -0.46
CA ASP A 45 -14.40 10.92 0.41
C ASP A 45 -14.84 9.50 -0.04
N THR A 46 -15.12 9.34 -1.35
CA THR A 46 -15.65 8.10 -1.95
C THR A 46 -14.98 7.82 -3.29
N SER A 47 -14.75 6.53 -3.58
CA SER A 47 -14.11 6.05 -4.81
C SER A 47 -14.93 4.90 -5.44
N PRO A 48 -15.92 5.20 -6.29
CA PRO A 48 -16.77 4.18 -6.91
C PRO A 48 -16.05 3.25 -7.91
N ASN A 49 -14.92 3.65 -8.52
CA ASN A 49 -14.19 2.81 -9.48
C ASN A 49 -12.95 2.16 -8.89
N LEU A 50 -12.86 2.11 -7.55
CA LEU A 50 -11.71 1.58 -6.84
C LEU A 50 -11.35 0.17 -7.30
N GLU A 51 -12.34 -0.72 -7.37
CA GLU A 51 -12.18 -2.16 -7.62
C GLU A 51 -11.58 -2.49 -9.00
N VAL A 52 -11.71 -1.59 -9.98
CA VAL A 52 -11.27 -1.84 -11.37
C VAL A 52 -9.79 -1.51 -11.55
N MET A 53 -9.27 -0.55 -10.79
CA MET A 53 -7.93 0.02 -10.95
C MET A 53 -7.22 0.16 -9.60
N THR A 54 -7.45 -0.80 -8.69
CA THR A 54 -7.01 -0.71 -7.29
C THR A 54 -5.50 -0.53 -7.17
N SER A 55 -4.71 -1.19 -8.03
CA SER A 55 -3.25 -1.06 -8.11
C SER A 55 -2.80 0.36 -8.44
N GLU A 56 -3.36 0.97 -9.50
CA GLU A 56 -3.04 2.34 -9.90
C GLU A 56 -3.55 3.37 -8.88
N ILE A 57 -4.68 3.08 -8.23
CA ILE A 57 -5.22 3.94 -7.17
C ILE A 57 -4.34 3.88 -5.92
N LEU A 58 -3.81 2.72 -5.55
CA LEU A 58 -2.84 2.61 -4.48
C LEU A 58 -1.56 3.41 -4.82
N ALA A 59 -1.10 3.31 -6.06
CA ALA A 59 0.08 4.04 -6.54
C ALA A 59 -0.09 5.56 -6.50
N ILE A 60 -1.24 6.08 -6.92
CA ILE A 60 -1.52 7.53 -6.85
C ILE A 60 -1.77 7.96 -5.40
N ALA A 61 -2.42 7.14 -4.58
CA ALA A 61 -2.67 7.44 -3.18
C ALA A 61 -1.37 7.59 -2.41
N GLU A 62 -0.41 6.68 -2.61
CA GLU A 62 0.92 6.77 -2.00
C GLU A 62 1.67 8.01 -2.50
N LYS A 63 1.69 8.25 -3.81
CA LYS A 63 2.43 9.39 -4.38
C LYS A 63 1.95 10.75 -3.86
N TYR A 64 0.65 10.90 -3.65
CA TYR A 64 0.05 12.15 -3.17
C TYR A 64 -0.24 12.15 -1.66
N ASN A 65 0.26 11.14 -0.95
CA ASN A 65 0.12 10.93 0.49
C ASN A 65 -1.35 10.99 0.97
N LEU A 66 -2.24 10.29 0.26
CA LEU A 66 -3.67 10.19 0.57
C LEU A 66 -3.94 8.93 1.41
N GLY A 67 -3.62 9.00 2.71
CA GLY A 67 -3.71 7.85 3.61
C GLY A 67 -5.08 7.15 3.61
N GLY A 68 -6.19 7.90 3.55
CA GLY A 68 -7.53 7.27 3.53
C GLY A 68 -7.85 6.52 2.23
N LEU A 69 -7.43 7.04 1.07
CA LEU A 69 -7.59 6.34 -0.21
C LEU A 69 -6.71 5.10 -0.28
N LYS A 70 -5.50 5.21 0.29
CA LYS A 70 -4.56 4.08 0.41
C LYS A 70 -5.19 2.94 1.22
N VAL A 71 -5.75 3.22 2.40
CA VAL A 71 -6.42 2.21 3.23
C VAL A 71 -7.59 1.55 2.51
N MET A 72 -8.42 2.32 1.80
CA MET A 72 -9.51 1.74 1.00
C MET A 72 -8.99 0.81 -0.09
N ALA A 73 -7.92 1.20 -0.79
CA ALA A 73 -7.30 0.37 -1.82
C ALA A 73 -6.68 -0.91 -1.22
N GLU A 74 -6.02 -0.79 -0.06
CA GLU A 74 -5.49 -1.93 0.69
C GLU A 74 -6.59 -2.91 1.08
N ASP A 75 -7.70 -2.44 1.62
CA ASP A 75 -8.84 -3.28 2.00
C ASP A 75 -9.43 -4.01 0.79
N CYS A 76 -9.55 -3.32 -0.34
CA CYS A 76 -10.06 -3.91 -1.58
C CYS A 76 -9.12 -5.03 -2.08
N LEU A 77 -7.80 -4.79 -2.12
CA LEU A 77 -6.82 -5.80 -2.52
C LEU A 77 -6.78 -6.97 -1.53
N CYS A 78 -6.93 -6.69 -0.22
CA CYS A 78 -6.98 -7.73 0.80
C CYS A 78 -8.20 -8.65 0.63
N ASN A 79 -9.34 -8.11 0.20
CA ASN A 79 -10.56 -8.89 -0.02
C ASN A 79 -10.51 -9.74 -1.29
N ASP A 80 -9.71 -9.36 -2.29
CA ASP A 80 -9.51 -10.11 -3.54
C ASP A 80 -8.35 -11.12 -3.47
N LEU A 81 -7.69 -11.28 -2.32
CA LEU A 81 -6.52 -12.16 -2.17
C LEU A 81 -6.80 -13.63 -2.53
N ASP A 82 -5.96 -14.17 -3.41
CA ASP A 82 -5.94 -15.56 -3.87
C ASP A 82 -4.50 -16.07 -4.07
N MET A 83 -4.32 -17.38 -4.21
CA MET A 83 -3.03 -18.04 -4.38
C MET A 83 -2.27 -17.59 -5.64
N GLU A 84 -2.98 -17.15 -6.67
CA GLU A 84 -2.37 -16.69 -7.92
C GLU A 84 -1.90 -15.23 -7.83
N ASN A 85 -2.66 -14.35 -7.15
CA ASN A 85 -2.40 -12.91 -7.08
C ASN A 85 -1.56 -12.49 -5.85
N VAL A 86 -1.47 -13.32 -4.80
CA VAL A 86 -0.79 -12.94 -3.54
C VAL A 86 0.67 -12.53 -3.72
N CYS A 87 1.38 -13.14 -4.68
CA CYS A 87 2.77 -12.77 -4.98
C CYS A 87 2.87 -11.37 -5.61
N GLU A 88 1.94 -11.05 -6.50
CA GLU A 88 1.86 -9.74 -7.15
C GLU A 88 1.42 -8.66 -6.15
N TYR A 89 0.43 -8.97 -5.30
CA TYR A 89 -0.06 -8.04 -4.28
C TYR A 89 0.98 -7.77 -3.20
N LEU A 90 1.79 -8.76 -2.84
CA LEU A 90 2.91 -8.56 -1.94
C LEU A 90 3.98 -7.64 -2.56
N GLU A 91 4.27 -7.78 -3.86
CA GLU A 91 5.16 -6.87 -4.57
C GLU A 91 4.61 -5.44 -4.60
N ILE A 92 3.32 -5.29 -4.91
CA ILE A 92 2.61 -4.00 -4.87
C ILE A 92 2.68 -3.39 -3.46
N GLY A 93 2.48 -4.21 -2.42
CA GLY A 93 2.58 -3.79 -1.03
C GLY A 93 3.96 -3.27 -0.66
N GLU A 94 5.03 -3.91 -1.15
CA GLU A 94 6.41 -3.47 -0.96
C GLU A 94 6.71 -2.16 -1.73
N ILE A 95 6.25 -2.04 -2.98
CA ILE A 95 6.54 -0.88 -3.84
C ILE A 95 5.84 0.38 -3.34
N TYR A 96 4.57 0.26 -2.93
CA TYR A 96 3.74 1.39 -2.49
C TYR A 96 3.65 1.52 -0.96
N ASN A 97 4.56 0.84 -0.26
CA ASN A 97 4.70 0.91 1.20
C ASN A 97 3.39 0.66 1.95
N ALA A 98 2.57 -0.25 1.42
CA ALA A 98 1.23 -0.58 1.93
C ALA A 98 1.32 -1.69 2.97
N ASP A 99 1.62 -1.30 4.21
CA ASP A 99 1.99 -2.21 5.29
C ASP A 99 0.87 -3.20 5.64
N SER A 100 -0.40 -2.76 5.65
CA SER A 100 -1.53 -3.64 5.99
C SER A 100 -1.74 -4.72 4.93
N LEU A 101 -1.65 -4.34 3.65
CA LEU A 101 -1.71 -5.29 2.53
C LEU A 101 -0.54 -6.29 2.60
N LYS A 102 0.67 -5.79 2.85
CA LYS A 102 1.87 -6.63 2.98
C LYS A 102 1.74 -7.65 4.11
N GLU A 103 1.27 -7.24 5.29
CA GLU A 103 1.04 -8.13 6.42
C GLU A 103 0.01 -9.23 6.07
N LYS A 104 -1.12 -8.85 5.47
CA LYS A 104 -2.16 -9.79 5.04
C LYS A 104 -1.66 -10.78 3.99
N CYS A 105 -0.89 -10.31 3.01
CA CYS A 105 -0.26 -11.17 2.01
C CYS A 105 0.72 -12.15 2.67
N MET A 106 1.53 -11.68 3.62
CA MET A 106 2.47 -12.54 4.35
C MET A 106 1.74 -13.62 5.15
N ASP A 107 0.66 -13.26 5.86
CA ASP A 107 -0.16 -14.22 6.60
C ASP A 107 -0.78 -15.28 5.66
N PHE A 108 -1.33 -14.84 4.52
CA PHE A 108 -1.91 -15.74 3.52
C PHE A 108 -0.86 -16.70 2.93
N ILE A 109 0.34 -16.18 2.65
CA ILE A 109 1.49 -16.98 2.22
C ILE A 109 1.88 -17.99 3.30
N CYS A 110 1.92 -17.58 4.57
CA CYS A 110 2.27 -18.48 5.66
C CYS A 110 1.29 -19.64 5.79
N MET A 111 -0.01 -19.40 5.57
CA MET A 111 -1.05 -20.43 5.63
C MET A 111 -1.04 -21.38 4.43
N ASN A 112 -0.64 -20.89 3.24
CA ASN A 112 -0.71 -21.63 1.98
C ASN A 112 0.67 -21.89 1.34
N ILE A 113 1.75 -21.81 2.13
CA ILE A 113 3.14 -21.84 1.63
C ILE A 113 3.44 -23.07 0.78
N SER A 114 2.85 -24.21 1.10
CA SER A 114 3.04 -25.48 0.39
C SER A 114 2.56 -25.42 -1.07
N GLY A 115 1.50 -24.66 -1.35
CA GLY A 115 1.01 -24.43 -2.70
C GLY A 115 1.78 -23.31 -3.41
N ILE A 116 2.07 -22.23 -2.67
CA ILE A 116 2.64 -21.00 -3.25
C ILE A 116 4.10 -21.18 -3.63
N VAL A 117 4.90 -21.89 -2.83
CA VAL A 117 6.36 -22.07 -3.07
C VAL A 117 6.67 -22.72 -4.42
N ASN A 118 5.73 -23.52 -4.94
CA ASN A 118 5.90 -24.24 -6.20
C ASN A 118 5.39 -23.46 -7.43
N THR A 119 4.88 -22.24 -7.24
CA THR A 119 4.39 -21.38 -8.31
C THR A 119 5.55 -20.66 -9.02
N LYS A 120 5.33 -20.28 -10.29
CA LYS A 120 6.29 -19.45 -11.03
C LYS A 120 6.38 -18.05 -10.43
N SER A 121 5.26 -17.49 -9.99
CA SER A 121 5.17 -16.17 -9.38
C SER A 121 6.04 -16.06 -8.13
N TRP A 122 6.02 -17.09 -7.28
CA TRP A 122 6.91 -17.16 -6.11
C TRP A 122 8.39 -17.17 -6.48
N ASN A 123 8.78 -17.98 -7.46
CA ASN A 123 10.19 -18.04 -7.90
C ASN A 123 10.66 -16.69 -8.44
N SER A 124 9.83 -15.99 -9.23
CA SER A 124 10.12 -14.64 -9.71
C SER A 124 10.26 -13.64 -8.56
N LEU A 125 9.37 -13.70 -7.57
CA LEU A 125 9.41 -12.83 -6.39
C LEU A 125 10.71 -13.02 -5.59
N VAL A 126 11.12 -14.27 -5.36
CA VAL A 126 12.35 -14.60 -4.62
C VAL A 126 13.60 -14.07 -5.32
N ILE A 127 13.64 -14.14 -6.65
CA ILE A 127 14.77 -13.63 -7.44
C ILE A 127 14.80 -12.10 -7.41
N LYS A 128 13.64 -11.46 -7.50
CA LYS A 128 13.53 -10.00 -7.60
C LYS A 128 13.70 -9.30 -6.25
N TYR A 129 13.21 -9.90 -5.17
CA TYR A 129 13.19 -9.33 -3.82
C TYR A 129 13.69 -10.33 -2.77
N PRO A 130 15.01 -10.61 -2.72
CA PRO A 130 15.57 -11.57 -1.75
C PRO A 130 15.44 -11.10 -0.28
N LEU A 131 15.35 -9.79 -0.03
CA LEU A 131 15.14 -9.25 1.31
C LEU A 131 13.72 -9.53 1.82
N LEU A 132 12.72 -9.39 0.93
CA LEU A 132 11.33 -9.68 1.23
C LEU A 132 11.13 -11.16 1.59
N LEU A 133 11.83 -12.07 0.89
CA LEU A 133 11.85 -13.50 1.26
C LEU A 133 12.34 -13.71 2.70
N ASN A 134 13.41 -13.03 3.12
CA ASN A 134 13.90 -13.14 4.49
C ASN A 134 12.85 -12.66 5.50
N GLU A 135 12.05 -11.64 5.19
CA GLU A 135 10.95 -11.21 6.04
C GLU A 135 9.85 -12.26 6.14
N ILE A 136 9.45 -12.87 5.02
CA ILE A 136 8.45 -13.95 5.00
C ILE A 136 8.95 -15.14 5.83
N ILE A 137 10.22 -15.54 5.66
CA ILE A 137 10.82 -16.65 6.42
C ILE A 137 10.85 -16.32 7.92
N LYS A 138 11.16 -15.08 8.30
CA LYS A 138 11.10 -14.65 9.71
C LYS A 138 9.68 -14.72 10.26
N ASN A 139 8.68 -14.32 9.46
CA ASN A 139 7.28 -14.38 9.84
C ASN A 139 6.81 -15.84 10.00
N LEU A 140 7.14 -16.72 9.05
CA LEU A 140 6.94 -18.17 9.11
C LEU A 140 7.58 -18.83 10.34
N ALA A 141 8.82 -18.44 10.66
CA ALA A 141 9.54 -18.95 11.83
C ALA A 141 8.98 -18.40 13.16
N GLY A 142 7.93 -17.57 13.13
CA GLY A 142 7.33 -16.97 14.32
C GLY A 142 8.21 -15.94 15.01
N VAL A 143 9.28 -15.47 14.35
CA VAL A 143 10.23 -14.51 14.93
C VAL A 143 9.57 -13.15 15.16
N ASN A 144 8.49 -12.83 14.43
CA ASN A 144 7.70 -11.61 14.63
C ASN A 144 6.78 -11.64 15.87
N LYS A 145 6.58 -12.79 16.55
CA LYS A 145 5.80 -12.81 17.80
C LYS A 145 6.58 -12.30 19.02
N LEU A 146 7.84 -11.93 18.89
CA LEU A 146 8.67 -11.49 20.03
C LEU A 146 8.82 -9.98 20.22
N SER A 147 8.30 -9.13 19.31
CA SER A 147 8.43 -7.66 19.44
C SER A 147 7.18 -6.93 19.96
N THR A 148 6.03 -7.59 20.10
CA THR A 148 4.78 -6.95 20.61
C THR A 148 4.32 -7.43 21.98
N SER A 149 5.03 -8.37 22.63
CA SER A 149 4.79 -8.73 24.04
C SER A 149 6.07 -8.59 24.86
N LYS A 150 6.39 -7.34 25.22
CA LYS A 150 7.18 -6.93 26.39
C LYS A 150 7.22 -5.39 26.44
N ASN A 151 6.09 -4.78 26.79
CA ASN A 151 6.02 -3.53 27.59
C ASN A 151 4.57 -3.16 27.93
N THR A 152 3.83 -4.12 28.46
CA THR A 152 2.79 -3.86 29.46
C THR A 152 2.94 -4.95 30.50
N ASP A 153 2.79 -4.58 31.77
CA ASP A 153 3.03 -5.39 32.97
C ASP A 153 4.49 -5.51 33.43
N MET A 154 4.98 -4.45 34.10
CA MET A 154 5.40 -4.61 35.49
C MET A 154 5.10 -3.34 36.32
N LYS A 155 3.94 -3.41 37.01
CA LYS A 155 3.66 -3.02 38.40
C LYS A 155 3.17 -1.59 38.72
N GLU A 156 1.85 -1.53 38.89
CA GLU A 156 1.15 -0.83 39.97
C GLU A 156 1.75 -1.10 41.37
N GLU A 157 1.60 -0.08 42.22
CA GLU A 157 1.43 -0.11 43.68
C GLU A 157 2.59 -0.60 44.59
N SER A 158 3.32 0.38 45.16
CA SER A 158 3.23 0.79 46.58
C SER A 158 4.33 1.80 46.93
#